data_AF-A0A353V7X0-F1
#
_entry.id   AF-A0A353V7X0-F1
#
_cell.length_a   1.000
_cell.length_b   1.000
_cell.length_c   1.000
_cell.angle_alpha   90.00
_cell.angle_beta   90.00
_cell.angle_gamma   90.00
#
_symmetry.space_group_name_H-M   'P 1'
#
loop_
_entity.id
_entity.type
_entity.pdbx_description
1 polymer ?
#
loop_
_entity_poly.entity_id
_entity_poly.type
_entity_poly.pdbx_seq_one_letter_code
_entity_poly.pdbx_strand_id
1 'polypeptide(L)'
;MPQPFGTLTSYLAEEVWAWAVSGWSAPGQPESQGWAASATSATAMTLSTVFVYRSLFIEGLLVGGCMARISYRTGRRARLGAMLAAVVSALHVLALALGLPSVFLRGRALRGPLDAAGLRRLFAADSVWGLAALLWIVTGLLRAFAGLEKGTGFYLRSTFFWLKLGLVAAVFVLELRPMLTLLRWRRQLARGVSPDTSSARALHTLTHAELALVVVIVFVASLMARGFGLRP
;
A
#
# COMPACT_ATOMS: atom_id res chain seq x y z
N MET A 1 49.59 -1.18 -18.00
CA MET A 1 48.53 -0.82 -17.03
C MET A 1 48.64 0.68 -16.77
N PRO A 2 47.51 1.43 -16.85
CA PRO A 2 46.60 1.61 -15.72
C PRO A 2 45.14 1.20 -16.02
N GLN A 3 44.37 1.11 -14.93
CA GLN A 3 43.04 0.49 -14.76
C GLN A 3 41.87 1.34 -15.31
N PRO A 4 40.73 0.73 -15.71
CA PRO A 4 39.54 1.44 -16.17
C PRO A 4 38.65 1.92 -15.01
N PHE A 5 38.04 3.08 -15.21
CA PHE A 5 37.11 3.72 -14.29
C PHE A 5 35.88 2.84 -13.98
N GLY A 6 35.72 2.47 -12.70
CA GLY A 6 34.47 1.92 -12.17
C GLY A 6 33.38 2.99 -12.20
N THR A 7 32.26 2.68 -12.83
CA THR A 7 31.06 3.51 -12.89
C THR A 7 30.41 3.66 -11.51
N LEU A 8 30.01 4.89 -11.16
CA LEU A 8 29.29 5.31 -9.93
C LEU A 8 28.12 4.41 -9.47
N THR A 9 27.63 3.52 -10.34
CA THR A 9 26.58 2.54 -10.06
C THR A 9 27.02 1.42 -9.11
N SER A 10 28.30 1.06 -9.05
CA SER A 10 28.77 0.00 -8.13
C SER A 10 28.85 0.49 -6.68
N TYR A 11 29.23 1.75 -6.45
CA TYR A 11 29.33 2.32 -5.10
C TYR A 11 27.98 2.44 -4.39
N LEU A 12 26.93 2.86 -5.11
CA LEU A 12 25.59 2.99 -4.53
C LEU A 12 24.92 1.63 -4.27
N ALA A 13 25.28 0.59 -5.02
CA ALA A 13 24.76 -0.75 -4.80
C ALA A 13 25.37 -1.41 -3.55
N GLU A 14 26.67 -1.20 -3.32
CA GLU A 14 27.39 -1.72 -2.14
C GLU A 14 26.92 -1.06 -0.84
N GLU A 15 26.72 0.27 -0.81
CA GLU A 15 26.27 0.97 0.40
C GLU A 15 24.86 0.58 0.83
N VAL A 16 23.94 0.43 -0.13
CA VAL A 16 22.55 0.03 0.16
C VAL A 16 22.49 -1.42 0.64
N TRP A 17 23.34 -2.30 0.09
CA TRP A 17 23.40 -3.69 0.51
C TRP A 17 24.04 -3.86 1.89
N ALA A 18 25.07 -3.07 2.20
CA ALA A 18 25.65 -3.00 3.55
C ALA A 18 24.63 -2.50 4.60
N TRP A 19 23.75 -1.57 4.23
CA TRP A 19 22.66 -1.08 5.09
C TRP A 19 21.55 -2.13 5.30
N ALA A 20 21.28 -2.96 4.29
CA ALA A 20 20.22 -3.97 4.35
C ALA A 20 20.60 -5.21 5.17
N VAL A 21 21.88 -5.59 5.20
CA VAL A 21 22.36 -6.81 5.87
C VAL A 21 22.74 -6.58 7.34
N SER A 22 23.10 -5.35 7.73
CA SER A 22 23.73 -5.07 9.03
C SER A 22 22.79 -4.88 10.23
N GLY A 23 21.46 -4.98 10.07
CA GLY A 23 20.51 -5.00 11.19
C GLY A 23 20.59 -3.76 12.10
N TRP A 24 19.64 -2.83 11.93
CA TRP A 24 19.51 -1.57 12.69
C TRP A 24 19.99 -1.67 14.15
N SER A 25 21.13 -1.03 14.45
CA SER A 25 21.53 -0.65 15.81
C SER A 25 21.59 0.87 15.89
N ALA A 26 20.75 1.44 16.75
CA ALA A 26 20.65 2.89 16.95
C ALA A 26 21.90 3.41 17.69
N PRO A 27 22.49 4.55 17.28
CA PRO A 27 23.62 5.13 18.01
C PRO A 27 23.14 6.01 19.17
N GLY A 28 23.59 5.66 20.38
CA GLY A 28 23.89 6.59 21.47
C GLY A 28 22.79 6.98 22.46
N GLN A 29 22.82 6.37 23.66
CA GLN A 29 22.41 7.00 24.92
C GLN A 29 23.47 6.62 25.99
N PRO A 30 24.05 7.58 26.74
CA PRO A 30 25.14 7.31 27.68
C PRO A 30 24.66 6.75 29.02
N GLU A 31 25.52 5.94 29.63
CA GLU A 31 25.43 5.41 30.99
C GLU A 31 25.42 6.53 32.05
N SER A 32 24.56 6.39 33.05
CA SER A 32 24.77 7.01 34.37
C SER A 32 24.42 6.00 35.46
N GLN A 33 25.44 5.36 36.00
CA GLN A 33 25.38 4.67 37.29
C GLN A 33 25.41 5.69 38.44
N GLY A 34 24.66 5.41 39.50
CA GLY A 34 25.04 5.77 40.87
C GLY A 34 24.35 6.98 41.50
N TRP A 35 23.25 6.74 42.23
CA TRP A 35 23.00 7.34 43.54
C TRP A 35 22.35 6.30 44.45
N ALA A 36 23.15 5.80 45.40
CA ALA A 36 22.68 5.00 46.51
C ALA A 36 22.24 5.91 47.67
N ALA A 37 21.21 5.43 48.38
CA ALA A 37 21.03 5.45 49.84
C ALA A 37 20.03 6.42 50.50
N SER A 38 19.37 5.82 51.50
CA SER A 38 18.53 6.33 52.60
C SER A 38 17.06 6.66 52.27
N ALA A 39 16.03 6.25 53.01
CA ALA A 39 15.91 5.61 54.34
C ALA A 39 14.60 4.78 54.37
N THR A 40 14.60 3.52 54.79
CA THR A 40 14.30 3.05 56.16
C THR A 40 12.98 3.56 56.77
N SER A 41 11.92 2.74 56.67
CA SER A 41 10.93 2.53 57.73
C SER A 41 10.16 1.24 57.40
N ALA A 42 10.57 0.12 57.98
CA ALA A 42 10.02 -0.39 59.23
C ALA A 42 8.96 -1.48 58.95
N THR A 43 9.46 -2.71 58.94
CA THR A 43 8.85 -3.88 59.60
C THR A 43 7.61 -3.59 60.44
N ALA A 44 6.43 -3.81 59.88
CA ALA A 44 5.24 -4.18 60.61
C ALA A 44 4.27 -4.87 59.64
N MET A 45 3.61 -5.94 60.11
CA MET A 45 2.48 -6.63 59.47
C MET A 45 2.79 -7.81 58.53
N THR A 46 3.79 -8.62 58.88
CA THR A 46 3.74 -10.06 58.58
C THR A 46 2.84 -10.76 59.60
N LEU A 47 1.54 -10.93 59.32
CA LEU A 47 0.67 -12.04 59.80
C LEU A 47 -0.84 -11.93 59.49
N SER A 48 -1.31 -11.02 58.63
CA SER A 48 -2.73 -11.01 58.20
C SER A 48 -2.96 -11.48 56.75
N THR A 49 -1.88 -11.74 55.99
CA THR A 49 -1.95 -11.92 54.53
C THR A 49 -2.30 -13.34 54.07
N VAL A 50 -2.20 -14.36 54.94
CA VAL A 50 -2.28 -15.76 54.51
C VAL A 50 -3.71 -16.35 54.52
N PHE A 51 -4.65 -15.80 55.29
CA PHE A 51 -5.99 -16.40 55.43
C PHE A 51 -7.09 -15.77 54.53
N VAL A 52 -6.87 -14.58 53.99
CA VAL A 52 -7.82 -13.92 53.06
C VAL A 52 -7.56 -14.32 51.59
N TYR A 53 -6.34 -14.77 51.25
CA TYR A 53 -5.97 -15.11 49.88
C TYR A 53 -6.53 -16.45 49.37
N ARG A 54 -6.98 -17.35 50.25
CA ARG A 54 -7.45 -18.69 49.83
C ARG A 54 -8.90 -18.72 49.35
N SER A 55 -9.76 -17.81 49.80
CA SER A 55 -11.18 -17.76 49.38
C SER A 55 -11.44 -16.91 48.13
N LEU A 56 -10.48 -16.10 47.69
CA LEU A 56 -10.59 -15.29 46.46
C LEU A 56 -9.99 -15.99 45.21
N PHE A 57 -9.29 -17.12 45.38
CA PHE A 57 -8.56 -17.76 44.29
C PHE A 57 -9.42 -18.69 43.40
N ILE A 58 -10.58 -19.15 43.85
CA ILE A 58 -11.48 -19.99 43.03
C ILE A 58 -12.40 -19.13 42.14
N GLU A 59 -12.85 -17.96 42.61
CA GLU A 59 -13.68 -17.01 41.84
C GLU A 59 -12.84 -16.16 40.85
N GLY A 60 -11.56 -15.90 41.16
CA GLY A 60 -10.65 -15.12 40.32
C GLY A 60 -10.20 -15.80 39.02
N LEU A 61 -10.27 -17.14 38.93
CA LEU A 61 -9.82 -17.90 37.76
C LEU A 61 -10.85 -17.90 36.61
N LEU A 62 -12.15 -17.80 36.91
CA LEU A 62 -13.20 -17.68 35.89
C LEU A 62 -13.34 -16.25 35.35
N VAL A 63 -13.25 -15.23 36.21
CA VAL A 63 -13.33 -13.82 35.82
C VAL A 63 -12.00 -13.33 35.21
N GLY A 64 -10.87 -13.74 35.78
CA GLY A 64 -9.53 -13.47 35.21
C GLY A 64 -9.33 -14.15 33.86
N GLY A 65 -9.89 -15.35 33.68
CA GLY A 65 -9.96 -16.01 32.38
C GLY A 65 -10.75 -15.22 31.35
N CYS A 66 -11.91 -14.66 31.73
CA CYS A 66 -12.82 -13.87 30.86
C CYS A 66 -12.32 -12.45 30.57
N MET A 67 -11.62 -11.81 31.51
CA MET A 67 -10.95 -10.52 31.32
C MET A 67 -9.63 -10.65 30.55
N ALA A 68 -8.85 -11.73 30.75
CA ALA A 68 -7.67 -12.04 29.95
C ALA A 68 -8.07 -12.43 28.51
N ARG A 69 -8.94 -13.45 28.30
CA ARG A 69 -10.22 -13.20 27.58
C ARG A 69 -10.32 -12.07 26.55
N ILE A 70 -10.94 -11.03 27.08
CA ILE A 70 -11.31 -9.79 26.44
C ILE A 70 -10.06 -8.96 26.13
N SER A 71 -9.11 -8.80 27.05
CA SER A 71 -7.87 -8.03 26.82
C SER A 71 -7.00 -8.61 25.70
N TYR A 72 -6.82 -9.94 25.64
CA TYR A 72 -6.14 -10.59 24.51
C TYR A 72 -6.99 -10.54 23.24
N ARG A 73 -8.33 -10.68 23.31
CA ARG A 73 -9.19 -10.58 22.12
C ARG A 73 -9.12 -9.18 21.53
N THR A 74 -9.08 -8.15 22.37
CA THR A 74 -8.94 -6.75 21.98
C THR A 74 -7.54 -6.49 21.42
N GLY A 75 -6.48 -6.99 22.06
CA GLY A 75 -5.11 -6.88 21.55
C GLY A 75 -4.87 -7.67 20.25
N ARG A 76 -5.45 -8.86 20.10
CA ARG A 76 -5.36 -9.67 18.86
C ARG A 76 -6.17 -9.04 17.73
N ARG A 77 -7.38 -8.54 17.99
CA ARG A 77 -8.18 -7.80 17.00
C ARG A 77 -7.51 -6.49 16.56
N ALA A 78 -6.90 -5.75 17.49
CA ALA A 78 -6.15 -4.54 17.17
C ALA A 78 -4.91 -4.83 16.32
N ARG A 79 -4.13 -5.87 16.66
CA ARG A 79 -2.99 -6.33 15.84
C ARG A 79 -3.43 -6.80 14.45
N LEU A 80 -4.51 -7.59 14.36
CA LEU A 80 -5.08 -8.02 13.09
C LEU A 80 -5.53 -6.82 12.24
N GLY A 81 -6.19 -5.83 12.84
CA GLY A 81 -6.58 -4.60 12.16
C GLY A 81 -5.39 -3.82 11.61
N ALA A 82 -4.33 -3.64 12.41
CA ALA A 82 -3.10 -2.97 11.97
C ALA A 82 -2.38 -3.74 10.85
N MET A 83 -2.32 -5.08 10.95
CA MET A 83 -1.73 -5.93 9.90
C MET A 83 -2.54 -5.85 8.60
N LEU A 84 -3.87 -5.89 8.67
CA LEU A 84 -4.74 -5.74 7.50
C LEU A 84 -4.58 -4.37 6.86
N ALA A 85 -4.53 -3.29 7.64
CA ALA A 85 -4.27 -1.94 7.14
C ALA A 85 -2.93 -1.84 6.40
N ALA A 86 -1.86 -2.42 6.97
CA ALA A 86 -0.54 -2.45 6.35
C ALA A 86 -0.55 -3.23 5.03
N VAL A 87 -1.18 -4.42 5.00
CA VAL A 87 -1.29 -5.24 3.78
C VAL A 87 -2.08 -4.52 2.70
N VAL A 88 -3.23 -3.93 3.02
CA VAL A 88 -4.04 -3.17 2.06
C VAL A 88 -3.27 -1.96 1.52
N SER A 89 -2.54 -1.25 2.38
CA SER A 89 -1.69 -0.12 1.95
C SER A 89 -0.57 -0.58 1.01
N ALA A 90 0.13 -1.67 1.35
CA ALA A 90 1.16 -2.24 0.50
C ALA A 90 0.63 -2.67 -0.87
N LEU A 91 -0.53 -3.36 -0.91
CA LEU A 91 -1.19 -3.75 -2.15
C LEU A 91 -1.64 -2.54 -2.99
N HIS A 92 -2.08 -1.45 -2.35
CA HIS A 92 -2.46 -0.22 -3.03
C HIS A 92 -1.27 0.45 -3.73
N VAL A 93 -0.10 0.50 -3.07
CA VAL A 93 1.12 1.04 -3.66
C VAL A 93 1.68 0.09 -4.73
N LEU A 94 1.60 -1.23 -4.51
CA LEU A 94 1.97 -2.23 -5.49
C LEU A 94 1.14 -2.10 -6.77
N ALA A 95 -0.14 -1.81 -6.65
CA ALA A 95 -1.02 -1.56 -7.79
C ALA A 95 -0.50 -0.40 -8.66
N LEU A 96 -0.05 0.70 -8.05
CA LEU A 96 0.57 1.80 -8.78
C LEU A 96 1.90 1.38 -9.44
N ALA A 97 2.73 0.63 -8.72
CA ALA A 97 4.03 0.15 -9.20
C ALA A 97 3.91 -0.81 -10.40
N LEU A 98 2.86 -1.63 -10.45
CA LEU A 98 2.54 -2.50 -11.59
C LEU A 98 1.80 -1.73 -12.70
N GLY A 99 0.96 -0.78 -12.32
CA GLY A 99 0.06 -0.08 -13.24
C GLY A 99 0.77 0.90 -14.17
N LEU A 100 1.63 1.77 -13.64
CA LEU A 100 2.37 2.74 -14.45
C LEU A 100 3.20 2.12 -15.58
N PRO A 101 4.08 1.12 -15.33
CA PRO A 101 4.86 0.52 -16.41
C PRO A 101 3.98 -0.27 -17.39
N SER A 102 2.89 -0.90 -16.93
CA SER A 102 2.01 -1.66 -17.83
C SER A 102 1.25 -0.77 -18.81
N VAL A 103 0.70 0.37 -18.37
CA VAL A 103 0.08 1.38 -19.26
C VAL A 103 1.09 1.93 -20.26
N PHE A 104 2.31 2.22 -19.80
CA PHE A 104 3.38 2.70 -20.67
C PHE A 104 3.75 1.67 -21.74
N LEU A 105 3.92 0.40 -21.36
CA LEU A 105 4.21 -0.70 -22.28
C LEU A 105 3.05 -0.95 -23.26
N ARG A 106 1.80 -0.81 -22.81
CA ARG A 106 0.61 -0.85 -23.67
C ARG A 106 0.66 0.25 -24.72
N GLY A 107 0.95 1.50 -24.31
CA GLY A 107 1.12 2.63 -25.22
C GLY A 107 2.23 2.39 -26.25
N ARG A 108 3.39 1.87 -25.81
CA ARG A 108 4.47 1.50 -26.72
C ARG A 108 4.07 0.41 -27.72
N ALA A 109 3.34 -0.61 -27.26
CA ALA A 109 2.87 -1.69 -28.12
C ALA A 109 1.87 -1.20 -29.18
N LEU A 110 0.99 -0.25 -28.82
CA LEU A 110 0.05 0.39 -29.76
C LEU A 110 0.74 1.25 -30.83
N ARG A 111 1.92 1.78 -30.54
CA ARG A 111 2.72 2.56 -31.51
C ARG A 111 3.61 1.70 -32.40
N GLY A 112 3.95 0.49 -31.94
CA GLY A 112 4.80 -0.45 -32.66
C GLY A 112 4.04 -1.26 -33.72
N PRO A 113 4.72 -2.24 -34.37
CA PRO A 113 4.08 -3.18 -35.27
C PRO A 113 3.00 -4.00 -34.54
N LEU A 114 1.81 -4.07 -35.12
CA LEU A 114 0.67 -4.85 -34.62
C LEU A 114 0.60 -6.23 -35.29
N ASP A 115 1.75 -6.89 -35.38
CA ASP A 115 1.88 -8.29 -35.78
C ASP A 115 1.51 -9.23 -34.61
N ALA A 116 1.56 -10.54 -34.83
CA ALA A 116 1.20 -11.53 -33.80
C ALA A 116 2.01 -11.35 -32.50
N ALA A 117 3.30 -11.04 -32.61
CA ALA A 117 4.16 -10.78 -31.46
C ALA A 117 3.81 -9.46 -30.76
N GLY A 118 3.51 -8.40 -31.52
CA GLY A 118 3.05 -7.11 -31.03
C GLY A 118 1.74 -7.18 -30.28
N LEU A 119 0.75 -7.87 -30.85
CA LEU A 119 -0.54 -8.12 -30.21
C LEU A 119 -0.39 -8.91 -28.91
N ARG A 120 0.48 -9.93 -28.87
CA ARG A 120 0.76 -10.66 -27.62
C ARG A 120 1.33 -9.76 -26.53
N ARG A 121 2.28 -8.88 -26.86
CA ARG A 121 2.83 -7.90 -25.91
C ARG A 121 1.78 -6.89 -25.45
N LEU A 122 0.96 -6.39 -26.39
CA LEU A 122 -0.13 -5.48 -26.11
C LEU A 122 -1.13 -6.09 -25.12
N PHE A 123 -1.55 -7.32 -25.35
CA PHE A 123 -2.47 -8.04 -24.48
C PHE A 123 -1.87 -8.39 -23.12
N ALA A 124 -0.59 -8.74 -23.05
CA ALA A 124 0.09 -8.97 -21.77
C ALA A 124 0.12 -7.69 -20.93
N ALA A 125 0.53 -6.56 -21.52
CA ALA A 125 0.57 -5.27 -20.84
C ALA A 125 -0.83 -4.83 -20.37
N ASP A 126 -1.84 -4.99 -21.22
CA ASP A 126 -3.24 -4.68 -20.91
C ASP A 126 -3.81 -5.54 -19.78
N SER A 127 -3.46 -6.83 -19.71
CA SER A 127 -3.88 -7.71 -18.61
C SER A 127 -3.24 -7.31 -17.27
N VAL A 128 -1.95 -6.94 -17.27
CA VAL A 128 -1.28 -6.45 -16.06
C VAL A 128 -1.89 -5.13 -15.60
N TRP A 129 -2.20 -4.22 -16.53
CA TRP A 129 -2.86 -2.97 -16.21
C TRP A 129 -4.27 -3.19 -15.63
N GLY A 130 -5.08 -4.06 -16.23
CA GLY A 130 -6.41 -4.39 -15.72
C GLY A 130 -6.37 -4.97 -14.30
N LEU A 131 -5.41 -5.83 -14.02
CA LEU A 131 -5.19 -6.37 -12.67
C LEU A 131 -4.74 -5.27 -11.69
N ALA A 132 -3.81 -4.41 -12.09
CA ALA A 132 -3.36 -3.29 -11.30
C ALA A 132 -4.50 -2.32 -10.99
N ALA A 133 -5.33 -1.97 -11.97
CA ALA A 133 -6.49 -1.11 -11.80
C ALA A 133 -7.51 -1.73 -10.81
N LEU A 134 -7.79 -3.04 -10.93
CA LEU A 134 -8.66 -3.75 -9.99
C LEU A 134 -8.10 -3.71 -8.57
N LEU A 135 -6.81 -4.02 -8.39
CA LEU A 135 -6.15 -3.94 -7.09
C LEU A 135 -6.23 -2.52 -6.52
N TRP A 136 -6.00 -1.50 -7.34
CA TRP A 136 -5.99 -0.10 -6.91
C TRP A 136 -7.37 0.35 -6.43
N ILE A 137 -8.43 0.00 -7.16
CA ILE A 137 -9.82 0.32 -6.81
C ILE A 137 -10.22 -0.42 -5.52
N VAL A 138 -10.04 -1.74 -5.47
CA VAL A 138 -10.47 -2.56 -4.32
C VAL A 138 -9.76 -2.10 -3.04
N THR A 139 -8.43 -1.95 -3.08
CA THR A 139 -7.66 -1.49 -1.91
C THR A 139 -7.98 -0.05 -1.55
N GLY A 140 -8.23 0.83 -2.52
CA GLY A 140 -8.66 2.21 -2.28
C GLY A 140 -10.00 2.29 -1.56
N LEU A 141 -10.97 1.46 -1.99
CA LEU A 141 -12.29 1.36 -1.37
C LEU A 141 -12.20 0.80 0.06
N LEU A 142 -11.39 -0.24 0.26
CA LEU A 142 -11.11 -0.78 1.59
C LEU A 142 -10.50 0.29 2.52
N ARG A 143 -9.54 1.09 2.03
CA ARG A 143 -8.95 2.18 2.85
C ARG A 143 -9.95 3.29 3.19
N ALA A 144 -10.84 3.62 2.25
CA ALA A 144 -11.83 4.67 2.45
C ALA A 144 -12.98 4.25 3.39
N PHE A 145 -13.42 2.99 3.33
CA PHE A 145 -14.65 2.54 4.00
C PHE A 145 -14.46 1.47 5.08
N ALA A 146 -13.35 0.73 5.12
CA ALA A 146 -13.17 -0.35 6.11
C ALA A 146 -12.74 0.15 7.51
N GLY A 147 -12.72 1.47 7.74
CA GLY A 147 -12.43 2.05 9.06
C GLY A 147 -11.00 1.83 9.57
N LEU A 148 -10.05 1.53 8.67
CA LEU A 148 -8.69 1.10 9.01
C LEU A 148 -7.71 2.23 9.36
N GLU A 149 -7.98 3.49 8.97
CA GLU A 149 -6.99 4.57 9.09
C GLU A 149 -7.50 5.82 9.86
N LYS A 150 -8.63 6.43 9.46
CA LYS A 150 -9.31 7.56 10.17
C LYS A 150 -10.79 7.58 9.77
N GLY A 151 -11.71 7.87 10.69
CA GLY A 151 -13.16 7.82 10.44
C GLY A 151 -13.59 8.61 9.20
N THR A 152 -14.55 8.05 8.44
CA THR A 152 -15.01 8.50 7.10
C THR A 152 -15.32 10.00 7.02
N GLY A 153 -15.70 10.64 8.13
CA GLY A 153 -15.96 12.07 8.22
C GLY A 153 -14.74 12.99 8.00
N PHE A 154 -13.50 12.52 8.19
CA PHE A 154 -12.30 13.32 7.87
C PHE A 154 -12.06 13.40 6.35
N TYR A 155 -12.32 12.30 5.63
CA TYR A 155 -12.11 12.23 4.18
C TYR A 155 -13.19 12.96 3.38
N LEU A 156 -14.46 12.88 3.79
CA LEU A 156 -15.58 13.51 3.09
C LEU A 156 -15.53 15.05 3.09
N ARG A 157 -14.81 15.67 4.03
CA ARG A 157 -14.67 17.14 4.14
C ARG A 157 -13.50 17.71 3.34
N SER A 158 -12.58 16.90 2.84
CA SER A 158 -11.42 17.39 2.09
C SER A 158 -11.75 17.56 0.60
N THR A 159 -11.48 18.75 0.05
CA THR A 159 -11.70 19.02 -1.39
C THR A 159 -10.76 18.17 -2.26
N PHE A 160 -9.55 17.89 -1.77
CA PHE A 160 -8.56 17.08 -2.49
C PHE A 160 -8.93 15.59 -2.52
N PHE A 161 -9.69 15.11 -1.53
CA PHE A 161 -10.24 13.75 -1.59
C PHE A 161 -11.23 13.61 -2.74
N TRP A 162 -12.16 14.55 -2.89
CA TRP A 162 -13.10 14.57 -4.01
C TRP A 162 -12.40 14.77 -5.36
N LEU A 163 -11.38 15.63 -5.43
CA LEU A 163 -10.57 15.80 -6.64
C LEU A 163 -9.87 14.49 -7.02
N LYS A 164 -9.22 13.82 -6.07
CA LYS A 164 -8.59 12.51 -6.28
C LYS A 164 -9.61 11.48 -6.76
N LEU A 165 -10.78 11.42 -6.13
CA LEU A 165 -11.84 10.48 -6.51
C LEU A 165 -12.37 10.77 -7.92
N GLY A 166 -12.55 12.05 -8.27
CA GLY A 166 -12.94 12.48 -9.61
C GLY A 166 -11.90 12.13 -10.67
N LEU A 167 -10.61 12.30 -10.38
CA LEU A 167 -9.52 11.90 -11.28
C LEU A 167 -9.46 10.38 -11.48
N VAL A 168 -9.60 9.59 -10.40
CA VAL A 168 -9.66 8.12 -10.49
C VAL A 168 -10.87 7.69 -11.33
N ALA A 169 -12.03 8.33 -11.13
CA ALA A 169 -13.22 8.07 -11.93
C ALA A 169 -13.01 8.44 -13.41
N ALA A 170 -12.34 9.56 -13.70
CA ALA A 170 -12.01 9.97 -15.06
C ALA A 170 -11.08 8.96 -15.75
N VAL A 171 -10.05 8.46 -15.06
CA VAL A 171 -9.19 7.37 -15.57
C VAL A 171 -10.04 6.14 -15.89
N PHE A 172 -10.95 5.74 -14.98
CA PHE A 172 -11.80 4.57 -15.20
C PHE A 172 -12.73 4.72 -16.41
N VAL A 173 -13.32 5.91 -16.59
CA VAL A 173 -14.18 6.22 -17.76
C VAL A 173 -13.39 6.18 -19.06
N LEU A 174 -12.17 6.74 -19.07
CA LEU A 174 -11.30 6.67 -20.25
C LEU A 174 -10.91 5.22 -20.56
N GLU A 175 -10.61 4.43 -19.52
CA GLU A 175 -10.14 3.04 -19.61
C GLU A 175 -11.17 2.07 -20.20
N LEU A 176 -12.47 2.37 -20.05
CA LEU A 176 -13.54 1.54 -20.62
C LEU A 176 -13.38 1.36 -22.14
N ARG A 177 -12.93 2.40 -22.87
CA ARG A 177 -12.77 2.33 -24.32
C ARG A 177 -11.63 1.39 -24.77
N PRO A 178 -10.37 1.53 -24.32
CA PRO A 178 -9.31 0.60 -24.67
C PRO A 178 -9.61 -0.82 -24.19
N MET A 179 -10.11 -0.99 -22.96
CA MET A 179 -10.43 -2.31 -22.41
C MET A 179 -11.43 -3.08 -23.29
N LEU A 180 -12.55 -2.44 -23.66
CA LEU A 180 -13.56 -3.08 -24.51
C LEU A 180 -13.04 -3.34 -25.93
N THR A 181 -12.21 -2.44 -26.48
CA THR A 181 -11.68 -2.59 -27.84
C THR A 181 -10.66 -3.72 -27.92
N LEU A 182 -9.72 -3.78 -26.98
CA LEU A 182 -8.72 -4.85 -26.92
C LEU A 182 -9.34 -6.20 -26.60
N LEU A 183 -10.40 -6.24 -25.77
CA LEU A 183 -11.16 -7.47 -25.53
C LEU A 183 -11.85 -7.98 -26.80
N ARG A 184 -12.39 -7.08 -27.63
CA ARG A 184 -12.94 -7.46 -28.95
C ARG A 184 -11.85 -8.01 -29.86
N TRP A 185 -10.67 -7.38 -29.92
CA TRP A 185 -9.55 -7.87 -30.71
C TRP A 185 -9.08 -9.26 -30.26
N ARG A 186 -9.00 -9.52 -28.95
CA ARG A 186 -8.70 -10.85 -28.40
C ARG A 186 -9.72 -11.90 -28.88
N ARG A 187 -11.02 -11.56 -28.88
CA ARG A 187 -12.08 -12.47 -29.34
C ARG A 187 -12.06 -12.71 -30.85
N GLN A 188 -11.73 -11.69 -31.65
CA GLN A 188 -11.58 -11.84 -33.10
C GLN A 188 -10.41 -12.78 -33.43
N LEU A 189 -9.26 -12.55 -32.78
CA LEU A 189 -8.08 -13.37 -32.97
C LEU A 189 -8.30 -14.82 -32.53
N ALA A 190 -9.02 -15.04 -31.44
CA ALA A 190 -9.44 -16.38 -31.00
C ALA A 190 -10.35 -17.11 -32.00
N ARG A 191 -11.03 -16.38 -32.89
CA ARG A 191 -11.85 -16.92 -33.98
C ARG A 191 -11.08 -17.02 -35.31
N GLY A 192 -9.77 -16.76 -35.32
CA GLY A 192 -8.95 -16.75 -36.54
C GLY A 192 -9.18 -15.53 -37.43
N VAL A 193 -9.87 -14.49 -36.96
CA VAL A 193 -10.11 -13.25 -37.70
C VAL A 193 -9.10 -12.19 -37.28
N SER A 194 -8.39 -11.62 -38.26
CA SER A 194 -7.47 -10.50 -38.01
C SER A 194 -8.25 -9.25 -37.55
N PRO A 195 -7.89 -8.65 -36.40
CA PRO A 195 -8.58 -7.47 -35.89
C PRO A 195 -8.30 -6.23 -36.75
N ASP A 196 -9.31 -5.36 -36.91
CA ASP A 196 -9.10 -4.05 -37.51
C ASP A 196 -8.34 -3.13 -36.54
N THR A 197 -7.13 -2.75 -36.95
CA THR A 197 -6.19 -1.93 -36.17
C THR A 197 -6.28 -0.44 -36.49
N SER A 198 -7.23 0.00 -37.32
CA SER A 198 -7.46 1.41 -37.65
C SER A 198 -7.59 2.34 -36.43
N SER A 199 -8.15 1.81 -35.33
CA SER A 199 -8.33 2.54 -34.06
C SER A 199 -7.08 2.65 -33.19
N ALA A 200 -5.95 2.03 -33.55
CA ALA A 200 -4.74 1.96 -32.72
C ALA A 200 -4.19 3.35 -32.33
N ARG A 201 -4.24 4.33 -33.23
CA ARG A 201 -3.79 5.71 -32.94
C ARG A 201 -4.67 6.40 -31.89
N ALA A 202 -5.97 6.18 -31.93
CA ALA A 202 -6.90 6.71 -30.94
C ALA A 202 -6.64 6.05 -29.57
N LEU A 203 -6.46 4.73 -29.54
CA LEU A 203 -6.13 4.00 -28.31
C LEU A 203 -4.80 4.48 -27.71
N HIS A 204 -3.76 4.70 -28.53
CA HIS A 204 -2.47 5.22 -28.06
C HIS A 204 -2.63 6.58 -27.37
N THR A 205 -3.46 7.45 -27.93
CA THR A 205 -3.70 8.80 -27.39
C THR A 205 -4.45 8.73 -26.05
N LEU A 206 -5.46 7.86 -25.95
CA LEU A 206 -6.17 7.62 -24.69
C LEU A 206 -5.23 7.03 -23.63
N THR A 207 -4.40 6.06 -23.99
CA THR A 207 -3.41 5.47 -23.08
C THR A 207 -2.38 6.49 -22.57
N HIS A 208 -1.97 7.44 -23.39
CA HIS A 208 -1.12 8.55 -22.93
C HIS A 208 -1.87 9.50 -21.99
N ALA A 209 -3.14 9.81 -22.28
CA ALA A 209 -3.97 10.65 -21.41
C ALA A 209 -4.20 9.98 -20.04
N GLU A 210 -4.49 8.68 -20.02
CA GLU A 210 -4.61 7.86 -18.80
C GLU A 210 -3.31 7.91 -17.98
N LEU A 211 -2.16 7.69 -18.63
CA LEU A 211 -0.86 7.75 -17.97
C LEU A 211 -0.62 9.13 -17.32
N ALA A 212 -0.91 10.21 -18.04
CA ALA A 212 -0.81 11.57 -17.52
C ALA A 212 -1.76 11.80 -16.32
N LEU A 213 -3.01 11.34 -16.40
CA LEU A 213 -3.96 11.44 -15.29
C LEU A 213 -3.48 10.66 -14.06
N VAL A 214 -2.94 9.46 -14.22
CA VAL A 214 -2.40 8.67 -13.10
C VAL A 214 -1.26 9.42 -12.42
N VAL A 215 -0.36 10.06 -13.18
CA VAL A 215 0.70 10.91 -12.62
C VAL A 215 0.12 12.08 -11.86
N VAL A 216 -0.89 12.78 -12.41
CA VAL A 216 -1.58 13.88 -11.71
C VAL A 216 -2.22 13.40 -10.40
N ILE A 217 -2.83 12.20 -10.38
CA ILE A 217 -3.39 11.61 -9.15
C ILE A 217 -2.31 11.44 -8.07
N VAL A 218 -1.10 11.02 -8.44
CA VAL A 218 0.03 10.90 -7.49
C VAL A 218 0.39 12.26 -6.90
N PHE A 219 0.50 13.30 -7.73
CA PHE A 219 0.76 14.67 -7.24
C PHE A 219 -0.34 15.17 -6.31
N VAL A 220 -1.60 14.99 -6.68
CA VAL A 220 -2.76 15.35 -5.84
C VAL A 220 -2.72 14.61 -4.50
N ALA A 221 -2.37 13.31 -4.50
CA ALA A 221 -2.22 12.53 -3.28
C ALA A 221 -1.05 13.04 -2.40
N SER A 222 0.08 13.42 -3.00
CA SER A 222 1.21 13.99 -2.27
C SER A 222 0.90 15.37 -1.66
N LEU A 223 0.15 16.22 -2.37
CA LEU A 223 -0.32 17.51 -1.85
C LEU A 223 -1.29 17.31 -0.67
N MET A 224 -2.23 16.39 -0.81
CA MET A 224 -3.16 16.03 0.27
C MET A 224 -2.43 15.53 1.52
N ALA A 225 -1.37 14.72 1.36
CA ALA A 225 -0.56 14.22 2.48
C ALA A 225 0.18 15.34 3.25
N ARG A 226 0.41 16.49 2.61
CA ARG A 226 1.03 17.68 3.21
C ARG A 226 0.01 18.66 3.80
N GLY A 227 -1.28 18.31 3.81
CA GLY A 227 -2.34 19.12 4.43
C GLY A 227 -2.98 20.16 3.51
N PHE A 228 -2.64 20.20 2.21
CA PHE A 228 -3.27 21.12 1.27
C PHE A 228 -4.76 20.77 1.05
N GLY A 229 -5.63 21.79 1.21
CA GLY A 229 -7.08 21.77 0.95
C GLY A 229 -7.97 21.03 1.95
N LEU A 230 -7.56 21.04 3.20
CA LEU A 230 -8.50 21.20 4.30
C LEU A 230 -9.12 22.60 4.17
N ARG A 231 -10.43 22.68 3.89
CA ARG A 231 -11.15 23.95 4.02
C ARG A 231 -11.23 24.26 5.53
N PRO A 232 -10.87 25.49 5.97
CA PRO A 232 -11.02 25.89 7.37
C PRO A 232 -12.49 25.81 7.82
#